data_AF-A0AAW5TNM9-F1
#
_entry.id   AF-A0AAW5TNM9-F1
#
_cell.length_a   1.000
_cell.length_b   1.000
_cell.length_c   1.000
_cell.angle_alpha   90.00
_cell.angle_beta   90.00
_cell.angle_gamma   90.00
#
_symmetry.space_group_name_H-M   'P 1'
#
loop_
_entity.id
_entity.type
_entity.pdbx_description
1 polymer ?
#
loop_
_entity_poly.entity_id
_entity_poly.type
_entity_poly.pdbx_seq_one_letter_code
_entity_poly.pdbx_strand_id
1 'polypeptide(L)'
;MKKIFQYIMLAVVTIVMASCTSDIEETTATTGKSNVQLVVGEFPAFGDSQTRTIGTPDEGKTSWAEGDELLLVIDNTSYGKQYATFTYNGSSWELTSGELVYREGDPAYIPHVYYAPNYKWEAGKLVLKEGKVAGTDEYIEGNARITGNGETITVSFAGATRNYSRLRIATMPNKPITVAISKYTPAGSSDMKWDQNYALTSDEKGNAYLYGTFENNSEVTVKYREAALTTYTFSQATESAKSYALDATVVSLADEGITYDQIVEDVKKELDAGKTYINLILAPDVDAETLEAINIGLKDARDGSINLTLIGCKKIPYGVFMHCKMLKSIALPDVTEIEGKAFSGCTRLKKVVLGNLTKVYGNVGKNGIFDGLDTKNIDLVLSKDQKAMNDGEAEGRYCWTADIIKDYDLSDEHVSKKFLGYEFKSITCRYKFE
;
A
#
# COMPACT_ATOMS: atom_id res chain seq x y z
N MET A 1 -57.59 29.58 -8.84
CA MET A 1 -56.60 28.77 -9.57
C MET A 1 -55.85 27.90 -8.57
N LYS A 2 -56.05 26.58 -8.56
CA LYS A 2 -55.13 25.68 -7.84
C LYS A 2 -53.85 25.61 -8.66
N LYS A 3 -52.69 26.01 -8.11
CA LYS A 3 -51.40 25.70 -8.74
C LYS A 3 -51.22 24.18 -8.63
N ILE A 4 -51.28 23.50 -9.76
CA ILE A 4 -50.81 22.12 -9.86
C ILE A 4 -49.29 22.21 -9.72
N PHE A 5 -48.74 21.58 -8.69
CA PHE A 5 -47.31 21.48 -8.51
C PHE A 5 -46.87 20.14 -9.13
N GLN A 6 -46.00 20.21 -10.14
CA GLN A 6 -45.37 19.01 -10.68
C GLN A 6 -44.15 18.66 -9.82
N TYR A 7 -43.98 17.36 -9.62
CA TYR A 7 -42.87 16.76 -8.88
C TYR A 7 -41.90 16.16 -9.89
N ILE A 8 -40.61 16.43 -9.72
CA ILE A 8 -39.53 15.80 -10.48
C ILE A 8 -38.90 14.77 -9.55
N MET A 9 -39.10 13.49 -9.87
CA MET A 9 -38.64 12.35 -9.08
C MET A 9 -37.86 11.41 -10.00
N LEU A 10 -36.55 11.27 -9.76
CA LEU A 10 -35.72 10.32 -10.47
C LEU A 10 -35.86 8.94 -9.79
N ALA A 11 -36.66 8.06 -10.39
CA ALA A 11 -36.87 6.69 -9.94
C ALA A 11 -36.41 5.71 -11.03
N VAL A 12 -35.51 4.79 -10.69
CA VAL A 12 -35.11 3.71 -11.60
C VAL A 12 -36.16 2.61 -11.57
N VAL A 13 -37.08 2.64 -12.54
CA VAL A 13 -38.04 1.56 -12.74
C VAL A 13 -37.37 0.43 -13.52
N THR A 14 -36.86 -0.57 -12.82
CA THR A 14 -36.53 -1.87 -13.43
C THR A 14 -37.83 -2.56 -13.86
N ILE A 15 -38.22 -2.41 -15.13
CA ILE A 15 -39.39 -3.08 -15.68
C ILE A 15 -39.11 -4.57 -15.86
N VAL A 16 -39.49 -5.38 -14.87
CA VAL A 16 -39.77 -6.81 -15.05
C VAL A 16 -41.15 -7.09 -14.49
N MET A 17 -42.19 -6.97 -15.33
CA MET A 17 -43.52 -7.47 -15.03
C MET A 17 -44.07 -8.24 -16.23
N ALA A 18 -44.20 -9.56 -16.07
CA ALA A 18 -44.95 -10.41 -16.96
C ALA A 18 -46.34 -10.68 -16.35
N SER A 19 -47.38 -10.53 -17.19
CA SER A 19 -48.76 -11.00 -17.04
C SER A 19 -49.59 -10.56 -15.81
N CYS A 20 -50.46 -9.59 -16.08
CA CYS A 20 -51.93 -9.65 -15.89
C CYS A 20 -52.54 -10.16 -14.56
N THR A 21 -53.20 -9.24 -13.84
CA THR A 21 -54.68 -9.27 -13.68
C THR A 21 -55.22 -7.84 -13.55
N SER A 22 -56.49 -7.66 -13.90
CA SER A 22 -57.22 -6.39 -13.86
C SER A 22 -57.72 -6.03 -12.46
N ASP A 23 -57.63 -4.75 -12.09
CA ASP A 23 -58.80 -3.92 -11.76
C ASP A 23 -58.42 -2.44 -11.64
N ILE A 24 -59.41 -1.55 -11.84
CA ILE A 24 -59.21 -0.10 -11.96
C ILE A 24 -59.54 0.57 -10.63
N GLU A 25 -58.53 1.10 -9.94
CA GLU A 25 -58.68 2.27 -9.07
C GLU A 25 -58.03 3.48 -9.72
N GLU A 26 -58.84 4.51 -9.99
CA GLU A 26 -58.41 5.79 -10.57
C GLU A 26 -57.68 6.64 -9.52
N THR A 27 -56.48 6.19 -9.14
CA THR A 27 -55.54 7.06 -8.42
C THR A 27 -55.08 8.16 -9.37
N THR A 28 -55.04 9.39 -8.87
CA THR A 28 -54.65 10.56 -9.67
C THR A 28 -53.15 10.52 -9.95
N ALA A 29 -52.79 9.85 -11.06
CA ALA A 29 -51.43 9.73 -11.54
C ALA A 29 -50.83 11.12 -11.79
N THR A 30 -50.06 11.59 -10.82
CA THR A 30 -49.19 12.75 -11.00
C THR A 30 -48.10 12.31 -11.98
N THR A 31 -48.22 12.72 -13.24
CA THR A 31 -47.21 12.53 -14.27
C THR A 31 -45.99 13.40 -13.96
N GLY A 32 -45.17 12.90 -13.02
CA GLY A 32 -43.85 13.44 -12.78
C GLY A 32 -42.98 13.23 -14.01
N LYS A 33 -42.28 14.27 -14.45
CA LYS A 33 -41.21 14.13 -15.43
C LYS A 33 -40.02 13.48 -14.70
N SER A 34 -39.87 12.17 -14.87
CA SER A 34 -38.92 11.36 -14.07
C SER A 34 -37.56 11.12 -14.72
N ASN A 35 -37.22 11.85 -15.80
CA ASN A 35 -35.99 11.64 -16.58
C ASN A 35 -35.02 12.82 -16.40
N VAL A 36 -34.47 12.99 -15.19
CA VAL A 36 -33.35 13.93 -14.97
C VAL A 36 -32.08 13.34 -15.56
N GLN A 37 -31.55 13.93 -16.62
CA GLN A 37 -30.32 13.47 -17.25
C GLN A 37 -29.09 13.92 -16.43
N LEU A 38 -28.18 13.00 -16.11
CA LEU A 38 -26.86 13.37 -15.60
C LEU A 38 -25.90 13.58 -16.78
N VAL A 39 -25.32 14.78 -16.87
CA VAL A 39 -24.26 15.12 -17.83
C VAL A 39 -23.00 15.40 -17.04
N VAL A 40 -22.02 14.52 -17.13
CA VAL A 40 -20.73 14.64 -16.43
C VAL A 40 -19.67 15.05 -17.44
N GLY A 41 -18.90 16.11 -17.14
CA GLY A 41 -17.74 16.50 -17.93
C GLY A 41 -16.57 15.51 -17.81
N GLU A 42 -15.48 15.79 -18.50
CA GLU A 42 -14.26 14.98 -18.44
C GLU A 42 -13.73 14.79 -17.01
N PHE A 43 -13.01 13.69 -16.80
CA PHE A 43 -12.26 13.45 -15.57
C PHE A 43 -11.23 14.59 -15.38
N PRO A 44 -10.99 15.08 -14.14
CA PRO A 44 -10.07 16.19 -13.91
C PRO A 44 -8.66 15.82 -14.36
N ALA A 45 -8.20 16.47 -15.44
CA ALA A 45 -6.82 16.42 -15.87
C ALA A 45 -5.95 17.22 -14.90
N PHE A 46 -5.32 16.54 -13.95
CA PHE A 46 -4.34 17.14 -13.04
C PHE A 46 -3.06 17.45 -13.83
N GLY A 47 -2.94 18.72 -14.26
CA GLY A 47 -1.90 19.22 -15.17
C GLY A 47 -0.46 18.99 -14.72
N ASP A 48 0.46 19.12 -15.68
CA ASP A 48 1.84 18.60 -15.69
C ASP A 48 2.44 18.17 -14.33
N SER A 49 2.48 16.86 -14.14
CA SER A 49 3.03 16.17 -12.97
C SER A 49 4.49 16.53 -12.65
N GLN A 50 4.68 17.53 -11.81
CA GLN A 50 5.89 17.72 -11.01
C GLN A 50 5.70 16.91 -9.70
N THR A 51 6.43 15.83 -9.43
CA THR A 51 7.65 15.30 -10.09
C THR A 51 7.46 13.96 -10.82
N ARG A 52 7.96 13.88 -12.07
CA ARG A 52 8.39 12.63 -12.75
C ARG A 52 9.86 12.41 -12.33
N THR A 53 10.28 11.30 -11.73
CA THR A 53 10.58 9.96 -12.32
C THR A 53 11.01 9.08 -11.12
N ILE A 54 10.67 7.79 -10.99
CA ILE A 54 11.25 6.63 -11.72
C ILE A 54 10.14 5.64 -12.09
N GLY A 55 9.97 5.16 -13.33
CA GLY A 55 10.81 5.32 -14.54
C GLY A 55 10.25 6.25 -15.64
N THR A 56 9.35 7.18 -15.29
CA THR A 56 8.59 8.19 -16.08
C THR A 56 7.07 7.90 -16.08
N PRO A 57 6.21 8.52 -16.94
CA PRO A 57 5.06 9.25 -16.44
C PRO A 57 3.93 8.31 -16.00
N ASP A 58 3.41 8.59 -14.81
CA ASP A 58 2.10 8.13 -14.37
C ASP A 58 1.18 9.34 -14.35
N GLU A 59 0.28 9.41 -15.33
CA GLU A 59 -0.74 10.45 -15.42
C GLU A 59 -1.81 10.27 -14.31
N GLY A 60 -1.84 9.10 -13.66
CA GLY A 60 -2.94 8.63 -12.84
C GLY A 60 -4.15 8.28 -13.70
N LYS A 61 -5.33 8.34 -13.08
CA LYS A 61 -6.59 8.30 -13.81
C LYS A 61 -6.75 9.57 -14.65
N THR A 62 -6.98 9.42 -15.95
CA THR A 62 -7.19 10.51 -16.92
C THR A 62 -8.56 10.49 -17.58
N SER A 63 -9.34 9.41 -17.41
CA SER A 63 -10.71 9.27 -17.90
C SER A 63 -11.59 8.52 -16.91
N TRP A 64 -12.90 8.66 -17.09
CA TRP A 64 -13.88 7.75 -16.46
C TRP A 64 -13.71 6.33 -16.99
N ALA A 65 -14.07 5.35 -16.18
CA ALA A 65 -14.01 3.91 -16.43
C ALA A 65 -15.26 3.23 -15.87
N GLU A 66 -15.66 2.12 -16.46
CA GLU A 66 -16.83 1.35 -16.01
C GLU A 66 -16.71 0.98 -14.53
N GLY A 67 -17.78 1.19 -13.77
CA GLY A 67 -17.79 1.01 -12.31
C GLY A 67 -17.34 2.21 -11.48
N ASP A 68 -16.87 3.31 -12.07
CA ASP A 68 -16.68 4.57 -11.34
C ASP A 68 -18.00 5.06 -10.73
N GLU A 69 -17.92 5.64 -9.52
CA GLU A 69 -19.08 6.17 -8.80
C GLU A 69 -18.95 7.67 -8.49
N LEU A 70 -20.07 8.39 -8.61
CA LEU A 70 -20.25 9.77 -8.16
C LEU A 70 -21.27 9.84 -7.03
N LEU A 71 -20.87 10.45 -5.93
CA LEU A 71 -21.67 10.61 -4.70
C LEU A 71 -22.18 12.04 -4.63
N LEU A 72 -23.48 12.22 -4.88
CA LEU A 72 -24.12 13.53 -5.02
C LEU A 72 -25.10 13.77 -3.87
N VAL A 73 -25.16 15.00 -3.39
CA VAL A 73 -26.20 15.46 -2.44
C VAL A 73 -26.94 16.65 -3.05
N ILE A 74 -28.26 16.56 -3.11
CA ILE A 74 -29.16 17.68 -3.44
C ILE A 74 -29.81 18.17 -2.16
N ASP A 75 -29.97 19.48 -2.01
CA ASP A 75 -30.63 20.11 -0.88
C ASP A 75 -31.71 21.06 -1.43
N ASN A 76 -32.90 21.01 -0.85
CA ASN A 76 -34.04 21.83 -1.25
C ASN A 76 -35.01 22.06 -0.09
N THR A 77 -35.77 23.15 -0.17
CA THR A 77 -36.65 23.60 0.92
C THR A 77 -37.87 22.69 1.19
N SER A 78 -38.32 21.90 0.21
CA SER A 78 -39.48 21.00 0.38
C SER A 78 -39.12 19.64 1.00
N TYR A 79 -37.97 19.07 0.66
CA TYR A 79 -37.58 17.68 1.01
C TYR A 79 -36.26 17.57 1.78
N GLY A 80 -35.59 18.70 2.05
CA GLY A 80 -34.27 18.73 2.69
C GLY A 80 -33.20 18.07 1.82
N LYS A 81 -32.22 17.44 2.48
CA LYS A 81 -31.10 16.76 1.80
C LYS A 81 -31.47 15.36 1.35
N GLN A 82 -31.29 15.11 0.05
CA GLN A 82 -31.38 13.78 -0.57
C GLN A 82 -30.00 13.40 -1.13
N TYR A 83 -29.68 12.11 -1.09
CA TYR A 83 -28.34 11.59 -1.39
C TYR A 83 -28.45 10.51 -2.46
N ALA A 84 -27.53 10.54 -3.42
CA ALA A 84 -27.53 9.63 -4.57
C ALA A 84 -26.12 9.14 -4.90
N THR A 85 -26.05 7.92 -5.43
CA THR A 85 -24.88 7.34 -6.08
C THR A 85 -25.22 7.13 -7.55
N PHE A 86 -24.38 7.67 -8.44
CA PHE A 86 -24.41 7.34 -9.86
C PHE A 86 -23.21 6.49 -10.22
N THR A 87 -23.39 5.45 -11.04
CA THR A 87 -22.31 4.59 -11.53
C THR A 87 -22.16 4.76 -13.04
N TYR A 88 -20.92 4.81 -13.53
CA TYR A 88 -20.63 4.85 -14.96
C TYR A 88 -20.67 3.43 -15.56
N ASN A 89 -21.51 3.20 -16.56
CA ASN A 89 -21.68 1.90 -17.24
C ASN A 89 -20.74 1.72 -18.46
N GLY A 90 -19.73 2.58 -18.62
CA GLY A 90 -18.87 2.63 -19.81
C GLY A 90 -19.41 3.49 -20.97
N SER A 91 -20.60 4.07 -20.85
CA SER A 91 -21.18 4.99 -21.84
C SER A 91 -21.97 6.16 -21.22
N SER A 92 -22.71 5.90 -20.15
CA SER A 92 -23.54 6.86 -19.42
C SER A 92 -23.46 6.65 -17.91
N TRP A 93 -23.90 7.67 -17.16
CA TRP A 93 -24.03 7.60 -15.71
C TRP A 93 -25.46 7.26 -15.31
N GLU A 94 -25.64 6.17 -14.57
CA GLU A 94 -26.94 5.66 -14.12
C GLU A 94 -27.08 5.81 -12.62
N LEU A 95 -28.27 6.15 -12.13
CA LEU A 95 -28.57 6.18 -10.69
C LEU A 95 -28.58 4.74 -10.16
N THR A 96 -27.67 4.40 -9.25
CA THR A 96 -27.55 3.04 -8.69
C THR A 96 -27.90 2.95 -7.20
N SER A 97 -27.94 4.08 -6.50
CA SER A 97 -28.41 4.13 -5.11
C SER A 97 -28.99 5.49 -4.73
N GLY A 98 -29.95 5.48 -3.80
CA GLY A 98 -30.66 6.68 -3.35
C GLY A 98 -31.69 7.19 -4.37
N GLU A 99 -32.27 8.35 -4.08
CA GLU A 99 -33.25 9.03 -4.92
C GLU A 99 -32.95 10.53 -4.96
N LEU A 100 -33.27 11.19 -6.08
CA LEU A 100 -33.24 12.65 -6.18
C LEU A 100 -34.67 13.17 -6.37
N VAL A 101 -35.16 13.88 -5.36
CA VAL A 101 -36.53 14.41 -5.31
C VAL A 101 -36.50 15.91 -5.01
N TYR A 102 -37.09 16.69 -5.91
CA TYR A 102 -37.35 18.10 -5.69
C TYR A 102 -38.58 18.56 -6.47
N ARG A 103 -39.11 19.72 -6.08
CA ARG A 103 -40.37 20.26 -6.60
C ARG A 103 -40.10 21.32 -7.66
N GLU A 104 -40.86 21.30 -8.74
CA GLU A 104 -40.73 22.31 -9.79
C GLU A 104 -41.05 23.71 -9.23
N GLY A 105 -40.12 24.65 -9.43
CA GLY A 105 -40.20 26.01 -8.89
C GLY A 105 -39.76 26.18 -7.43
N ASP A 106 -39.33 25.11 -6.74
CA ASP A 106 -38.67 25.20 -5.43
C ASP A 106 -37.14 25.30 -5.64
N PRO A 107 -36.41 26.23 -4.96
CA PRO A 107 -34.96 26.32 -5.10
C PRO A 107 -34.27 25.04 -4.61
N ALA A 108 -33.71 24.30 -5.56
CA ALA A 108 -32.87 23.13 -5.30
C ALA A 108 -31.42 23.42 -5.71
N TYR A 109 -30.48 23.01 -4.86
CA TYR A 109 -29.06 23.20 -5.06
C TYR A 109 -28.31 21.89 -4.77
N ILE A 110 -27.15 21.72 -5.39
CA ILE A 110 -26.31 20.53 -5.21
C ILE A 110 -25.06 21.01 -4.48
N PRO A 111 -25.07 21.05 -3.12
CA PRO A 111 -23.98 21.62 -2.37
C PRO A 111 -22.66 20.87 -2.56
N HIS A 112 -22.71 19.57 -2.84
CA HIS A 112 -21.51 18.77 -3.11
C HIS A 112 -21.77 17.65 -4.13
N VAL A 113 -20.73 17.32 -4.90
CA VAL A 113 -20.61 16.09 -5.68
C VAL A 113 -19.17 15.58 -5.53
N TYR A 114 -19.01 14.30 -5.22
CA TYR A 114 -17.71 13.70 -4.94
C TYR A 114 -17.43 12.53 -5.88
N TYR A 115 -16.20 12.46 -6.39
CA TYR A 115 -15.59 11.20 -6.83
C TYR A 115 -14.75 10.66 -5.68
N ALA A 116 -15.24 9.63 -5.01
CA ALA A 116 -14.60 9.04 -3.84
C ALA A 116 -14.84 7.52 -3.82
N PRO A 117 -14.12 6.72 -4.63
CA PRO A 117 -14.45 5.31 -4.91
C PRO A 117 -14.51 4.40 -3.67
N ASN A 118 -13.74 4.75 -2.63
CA ASN A 118 -13.71 4.04 -1.35
C ASN A 118 -14.86 4.42 -0.38
N TYR A 119 -15.71 5.39 -0.72
CA TYR A 119 -16.75 5.95 0.15
C TYR A 119 -18.16 5.69 -0.38
N LYS A 120 -19.14 5.74 0.52
CA LYS A 120 -20.58 5.66 0.23
C LYS A 120 -21.35 6.62 1.13
N TRP A 121 -22.59 6.92 0.78
CA TRP A 121 -23.51 7.63 1.68
C TRP A 121 -24.06 6.69 2.76
N GLU A 122 -24.01 7.12 4.02
CA GLU A 122 -24.70 6.46 5.14
C GLU A 122 -25.15 7.52 6.16
N ALA A 123 -26.45 7.52 6.52
CA ALA A 123 -27.06 8.51 7.42
C ALA A 123 -26.72 9.98 7.08
N GLY A 124 -26.61 10.31 5.78
CA GLY A 124 -26.28 11.65 5.28
C GLY A 124 -24.81 12.07 5.45
N LYS A 125 -23.91 11.12 5.70
CA LYS A 125 -22.45 11.32 5.76
C LYS A 125 -21.76 10.42 4.76
N LEU A 126 -20.57 10.83 4.30
CA LEU A 126 -19.67 9.93 3.59
C LEU A 126 -18.94 9.04 4.60
N VAL A 127 -19.05 7.72 4.41
CA VAL A 127 -18.37 6.69 5.20
C VAL A 127 -17.62 5.75 4.27
N LEU A 128 -16.58 5.09 4.77
CA LEU A 128 -15.85 4.09 3.99
C LEU A 128 -16.76 2.90 3.64
N LYS A 129 -16.59 2.35 2.44
CA LYS A 129 -17.12 1.03 2.06
C LYS A 129 -16.42 -0.06 2.86
N GLU A 130 -17.08 -1.19 3.04
CA GLU A 130 -16.52 -2.34 3.76
C GLU A 130 -15.19 -2.80 3.12
N GLY A 131 -14.20 -3.10 3.96
CA GLY A 131 -12.86 -3.50 3.51
C GLY A 131 -12.02 -2.39 2.84
N LYS A 132 -12.52 -1.15 2.71
CA LYS A 132 -11.75 -0.01 2.18
C LYS A 132 -11.09 0.81 3.30
N VAL A 133 -10.02 1.51 2.94
CA VAL A 133 -9.21 2.32 3.87
C VAL A 133 -9.10 3.75 3.33
N ALA A 134 -9.15 4.75 4.21
CA ALA A 134 -9.00 6.15 3.82
C ALA A 134 -7.59 6.43 3.25
N GLY A 135 -7.52 7.20 2.16
CA GLY A 135 -6.27 7.58 1.51
C GLY A 135 -5.59 6.49 0.66
N THR A 136 -6.26 5.39 0.32
CA THR A 136 -5.79 4.41 -0.69
C THR A 136 -6.41 4.61 -2.07
N ASP A 137 -7.29 5.60 -2.22
CA ASP A 137 -7.92 6.00 -3.48
C ASP A 137 -8.21 7.52 -3.44
N GLU A 138 -8.63 8.08 -4.57
CA GLU A 138 -8.95 9.50 -4.71
C GLU A 138 -10.17 9.91 -3.85
N TYR A 139 -10.18 11.19 -3.46
CA TYR A 139 -11.31 11.86 -2.83
C TYR A 139 -11.43 13.26 -3.43
N ILE A 140 -12.08 13.39 -4.58
CA ILE A 140 -12.13 14.63 -5.34
C ILE A 140 -13.52 15.24 -5.24
N GLU A 141 -13.60 16.50 -4.85
CA GLU A 141 -14.85 17.27 -4.88
C GLU A 141 -14.98 18.02 -6.21
N GLY A 142 -16.13 17.88 -6.85
CA GLY A 142 -16.51 18.57 -8.08
C GLY A 142 -17.58 19.61 -7.85
N ASN A 143 -18.02 20.25 -8.94
CA ASN A 143 -19.15 21.18 -8.93
C ASN A 143 -20.31 20.58 -9.69
N ALA A 144 -21.54 20.78 -9.22
CA ALA A 144 -22.74 20.35 -9.91
C ALA A 144 -23.82 21.42 -9.89
N ARG A 145 -24.61 21.50 -10.96
CA ARG A 145 -25.72 22.46 -11.09
C ARG A 145 -26.91 21.85 -11.82
N ILE A 146 -28.09 22.26 -11.40
CA ILE A 146 -29.35 21.96 -12.08
C ILE A 146 -29.50 22.94 -13.26
N THR A 147 -29.88 22.42 -14.41
CA THR A 147 -29.93 23.10 -15.72
C THR A 147 -31.16 22.64 -16.50
N GLY A 148 -31.46 23.30 -17.64
CA GLY A 148 -32.57 22.89 -18.51
C GLY A 148 -33.93 22.89 -17.79
N ASN A 149 -34.26 23.94 -17.03
CA ASN A 149 -35.49 24.05 -16.24
C ASN A 149 -35.74 22.91 -15.21
N GLY A 150 -34.71 22.15 -14.83
CA GLY A 150 -34.84 21.01 -13.91
C GLY A 150 -34.71 19.64 -14.58
N GLU A 151 -34.49 19.58 -15.89
CA GLU A 151 -34.42 18.32 -16.64
C GLU A 151 -33.00 17.75 -16.74
N THR A 152 -31.96 18.51 -16.33
CA THR A 152 -30.56 18.08 -16.44
C THR A 152 -29.71 18.52 -15.26
N ILE A 153 -28.95 17.59 -14.67
CA ILE A 153 -27.87 17.89 -13.72
C ILE A 153 -26.55 17.87 -14.49
N THR A 154 -25.87 19.02 -14.56
CA THR A 154 -24.51 19.12 -15.10
C THR A 154 -23.49 18.99 -13.97
N VAL A 155 -22.62 17.98 -14.03
CA VAL A 155 -21.48 17.77 -13.14
C VAL A 155 -20.18 18.16 -13.85
N SER A 156 -19.27 18.87 -13.18
CA SER A 156 -17.98 19.26 -13.72
C SER A 156 -16.87 19.19 -12.69
N PHE A 157 -15.77 18.56 -13.08
CA PHE A 157 -14.51 18.52 -12.33
C PHE A 157 -13.42 19.40 -12.96
N ALA A 158 -13.74 20.23 -13.97
CA ALA A 158 -12.76 20.99 -14.75
C ALA A 158 -11.93 22.03 -13.94
N GLY A 159 -12.36 22.36 -12.73
CA GLY A 159 -11.60 23.18 -11.76
C GLY A 159 -11.31 22.45 -10.44
N ALA A 160 -11.52 21.14 -10.37
CA ALA A 160 -11.25 20.36 -9.16
C ALA A 160 -9.74 20.15 -8.99
N THR A 161 -9.24 20.38 -7.77
CA THR A 161 -7.83 20.17 -7.40
C THR A 161 -7.77 19.25 -6.18
N ARG A 162 -6.78 18.34 -6.13
CA ARG A 162 -6.50 17.60 -4.89
C ARG A 162 -6.05 18.58 -3.82
N ASN A 163 -6.78 18.68 -2.71
CA ASN A 163 -6.34 19.42 -1.53
C ASN A 163 -5.27 18.63 -0.71
N TYR A 164 -4.96 17.41 -1.13
CA TYR A 164 -3.88 16.52 -0.66
C TYR A 164 -2.82 16.29 -1.74
N SER A 165 -1.75 15.58 -1.39
CA SER A 165 -0.73 15.08 -2.30
C SER A 165 -1.00 13.63 -2.74
N ARG A 166 -0.37 13.20 -3.84
CA ARG A 166 -0.31 11.78 -4.26
C ARG A 166 1.10 11.24 -4.06
N LEU A 167 1.24 10.09 -3.42
CA LEU A 167 2.49 9.33 -3.37
C LEU A 167 2.38 8.10 -4.27
N ARG A 168 3.22 8.02 -5.30
CA ARG A 168 3.44 6.81 -6.10
C ARG A 168 4.63 6.04 -5.53
N ILE A 169 4.44 4.76 -5.25
CA ILE A 169 5.48 3.83 -4.82
C ILE A 169 5.78 2.91 -6.00
N ALA A 170 7.02 2.92 -6.50
CA ALA A 170 7.46 1.98 -7.54
C ALA A 170 8.14 0.76 -6.87
N THR A 171 7.69 -0.45 -7.18
CA THR A 171 8.15 -1.70 -6.57
C THR A 171 7.88 -2.91 -7.47
N MET A 172 7.89 -4.13 -6.92
CA MET A 172 7.58 -5.37 -7.64
C MET A 172 6.14 -5.40 -8.17
N PRO A 173 5.88 -5.75 -9.44
CA PRO A 173 4.53 -5.93 -10.00
C PRO A 173 3.66 -6.98 -9.28
N ASN A 174 2.38 -6.67 -9.12
CA ASN A 174 1.37 -7.57 -8.54
C ASN A 174 1.77 -8.21 -7.20
N LYS A 175 2.51 -7.49 -6.33
CA LYS A 175 2.93 -7.99 -5.01
C LYS A 175 2.24 -7.23 -3.87
N PRO A 176 1.86 -7.93 -2.79
CA PRO A 176 1.45 -7.29 -1.57
C PRO A 176 2.67 -6.62 -0.90
N ILE A 177 2.49 -5.36 -0.50
CA ILE A 177 3.46 -4.56 0.25
C ILE A 177 2.78 -4.00 1.50
N THR A 178 3.59 -3.70 2.52
CA THR A 178 3.16 -2.94 3.69
C THR A 178 3.86 -1.60 3.68
N VAL A 179 3.09 -0.51 3.69
CA VAL A 179 3.62 0.85 3.81
C VAL A 179 3.39 1.32 5.24
N ALA A 180 4.47 1.38 6.02
CA ALA A 180 4.46 1.95 7.36
C ALA A 180 4.66 3.46 7.24
N ILE A 181 3.78 4.26 7.84
CA ILE A 181 3.76 5.72 7.67
C ILE A 181 3.53 6.39 9.00
N SER A 182 4.30 7.43 9.31
CA SER A 182 4.04 8.31 10.45
C SER A 182 3.52 9.69 10.02
N LYS A 183 2.71 10.32 10.88
CA LYS A 183 2.11 11.66 10.71
C LYS A 183 1.47 11.86 9.33
N TYR A 184 0.40 11.13 9.08
CA TYR A 184 -0.28 11.10 7.78
C TYR A 184 -1.77 11.42 7.93
N THR A 185 -2.24 12.39 7.15
CA THR A 185 -3.65 12.77 7.06
C THR A 185 -4.21 12.24 5.73
N PRO A 186 -4.94 11.11 5.72
CA PRO A 186 -5.43 10.50 4.48
C PRO A 186 -6.48 11.38 3.79
N ALA A 187 -6.52 11.34 2.47
CA ALA A 187 -7.54 11.99 1.65
C ALA A 187 -8.95 11.53 2.08
N GLY A 188 -9.88 12.49 2.16
CA GLY A 188 -11.21 12.26 2.73
C GLY A 188 -11.25 12.24 4.27
N SER A 189 -10.20 12.71 4.95
CA SER A 189 -10.17 12.84 6.41
C SER A 189 -9.52 14.16 6.86
N SER A 190 -9.95 14.65 8.03
CA SER A 190 -9.29 15.74 8.79
C SER A 190 -8.28 15.22 9.81
N ASP A 191 -8.21 13.92 10.04
CA ASP A 191 -7.58 13.35 11.22
C ASP A 191 -6.18 12.81 10.91
N MET A 192 -5.16 13.61 11.24
CA MET A 192 -3.76 13.14 11.19
C MET A 192 -3.57 11.89 12.08
N LYS A 193 -3.05 10.82 11.50
CA LYS A 193 -2.68 9.59 12.22
C LYS A 193 -1.19 9.58 12.51
N TRP A 194 -0.82 9.25 13.74
CA TRP A 194 0.57 9.29 14.22
C TRP A 194 1.44 8.21 13.59
N ASP A 195 0.95 6.97 13.56
CA ASP A 195 1.59 5.81 12.94
C ASP A 195 0.49 4.91 12.33
N GLN A 196 0.67 4.45 11.10
CA GLN A 196 -0.26 3.57 10.38
C GLN A 196 0.51 2.54 9.54
N ASN A 197 -0.11 1.39 9.27
CA ASN A 197 0.38 0.40 8.30
C ASN A 197 -0.69 0.19 7.23
N TYR A 198 -0.37 0.53 5.98
CA TYR A 198 -1.22 0.30 4.82
C TYR A 198 -0.82 -1.00 4.14
N ALA A 199 -1.74 -1.96 4.07
CA ALA A 199 -1.61 -3.13 3.20
C ALA A 199 -2.06 -2.73 1.80
N LEU A 200 -1.14 -2.71 0.84
CA LEU A 200 -1.40 -2.38 -0.56
C LEU A 200 -0.97 -3.54 -1.46
N THR A 201 -1.52 -3.61 -2.66
CA THR A 201 -1.01 -4.46 -3.75
C THR A 201 -0.64 -3.53 -4.89
N SER A 202 0.56 -3.70 -5.45
CA SER A 202 0.99 -2.97 -6.64
C SER A 202 0.27 -3.44 -7.89
N ASP A 203 0.12 -2.55 -8.87
CA ASP A 203 -0.40 -2.86 -10.20
C ASP A 203 0.58 -3.73 -11.04
N GLU A 204 0.15 -4.07 -12.25
CA GLU A 204 0.93 -4.85 -13.23
C GLU A 204 2.25 -4.18 -13.65
N LYS A 205 2.38 -2.88 -13.41
CA LYS A 205 3.59 -2.07 -13.70
C LYS A 205 4.42 -1.83 -12.43
N GLY A 206 4.04 -2.39 -11.28
CA GLY A 206 4.75 -2.24 -10.02
C GLY A 206 4.41 -0.98 -9.23
N ASN A 207 3.35 -0.24 -9.55
CA ASN A 207 2.98 0.98 -8.83
C ASN A 207 1.93 0.71 -7.75
N ALA A 208 2.11 1.31 -6.57
CA ALA A 208 1.07 1.45 -5.56
C ALA A 208 0.88 2.94 -5.21
N TYR A 209 -0.31 3.30 -4.73
CA TYR A 209 -0.70 4.70 -4.54
C TYR A 209 -1.25 4.98 -3.15
N LEU A 210 -0.93 6.17 -2.66
CA LEU A 210 -1.51 6.75 -1.45
C LEU A 210 -1.84 8.23 -1.69
N TYR A 211 -2.93 8.68 -1.09
CA TYR A 211 -3.54 9.99 -1.29
C TYR A 211 -3.77 10.64 0.07
N GLY A 212 -3.10 11.76 0.33
CA GLY A 212 -3.14 12.42 1.63
C GLY A 212 -2.06 13.49 1.81
N THR A 213 -1.98 14.03 3.02
CA THR A 213 -0.92 14.95 3.43
C THR A 213 0.05 14.20 4.33
N PHE A 214 1.31 14.17 3.93
CA PHE A 214 2.42 13.67 4.74
C PHE A 214 3.02 14.87 5.46
N GLU A 215 2.93 14.90 6.79
CA GLU A 215 3.26 16.08 7.60
C GLU A 215 4.77 16.31 7.75
N ASN A 216 5.15 17.43 8.37
CA ASN A 216 6.56 17.73 8.62
C ASN A 216 7.27 16.65 9.48
N ASN A 217 8.36 16.10 8.95
CA ASN A 217 9.07 14.94 9.49
C ASN A 217 8.18 13.70 9.63
N SER A 218 7.28 13.46 8.67
CA SER A 218 6.67 12.16 8.43
C SER A 218 7.69 11.20 7.81
N GLU A 219 7.66 9.93 8.21
CA GLU A 219 8.45 8.86 7.61
C GLU A 219 7.54 7.91 6.84
N VAL A 220 7.97 7.47 5.65
CA VAL A 220 7.36 6.40 4.86
C VAL A 220 8.37 5.28 4.68
N THR A 221 8.07 4.10 5.19
CA THR A 221 8.85 2.88 4.98
C THR A 221 8.04 1.87 4.19
N VAL A 222 8.49 1.54 2.98
CA VAL A 222 7.88 0.48 2.14
C VAL A 222 8.52 -0.85 2.49
N LYS A 223 7.70 -1.87 2.76
CA LYS A 223 8.16 -3.21 3.13
C LYS A 223 7.58 -4.28 2.22
N TYR A 224 8.40 -5.27 1.90
CA TYR A 224 7.95 -6.57 1.43
C TYR A 224 8.03 -7.57 2.57
N ARG A 225 6.87 -8.05 3.04
CA ARG A 225 6.74 -8.72 4.35
C ARG A 225 7.33 -7.81 5.45
N GLU A 226 8.30 -8.30 6.23
CA GLU A 226 8.98 -7.52 7.28
C GLU A 226 10.24 -6.78 6.80
N ALA A 227 10.69 -7.03 5.56
CA ALA A 227 11.90 -6.45 4.98
C ALA A 227 11.61 -5.05 4.42
N ALA A 228 12.32 -4.02 4.90
CA ALA A 228 12.19 -2.66 4.38
C ALA A 228 12.95 -2.52 3.05
N LEU A 229 12.22 -2.22 1.98
CA LEU A 229 12.79 -1.97 0.64
C LEU A 229 13.32 -0.54 0.51
N THR A 230 12.69 0.41 1.20
CA THR A 230 13.14 1.81 1.25
C THR A 230 12.50 2.51 2.45
N THR A 231 13.16 3.55 2.94
CA THR A 231 12.63 4.48 3.94
C THR A 231 12.93 5.90 3.49
N TYR A 232 11.92 6.76 3.48
CA TYR A 232 12.04 8.17 3.15
C TYR A 232 11.42 9.03 4.26
N THR A 233 12.07 10.14 4.60
CA THR A 233 11.58 11.12 5.57
C THR A 233 11.30 12.44 4.86
N PHE A 234 10.06 12.91 4.91
CA PHE A 234 9.71 14.23 4.38
C PHE A 234 10.17 15.32 5.36
N SER A 235 11.18 16.11 4.97
CA SER A 235 11.72 17.20 5.80
C SER A 235 10.81 18.42 5.91
N GLN A 236 9.69 18.45 5.19
CA GLN A 236 8.63 19.44 5.19
C GLN A 236 7.32 18.74 4.82
N ALA A 237 6.17 19.32 5.17
CA ALA A 237 4.88 18.75 4.76
C ALA A 237 4.72 18.74 3.24
N THR A 238 4.06 17.72 2.68
CA THR A 238 3.77 17.63 1.25
C THR A 238 2.75 18.68 0.81
N GLU A 239 2.96 19.26 -0.37
CA GLU A 239 2.05 20.27 -0.92
C GLU A 239 0.84 19.62 -1.60
N SER A 240 -0.33 20.25 -1.43
CA SER A 240 -1.56 19.91 -2.14
C SER A 240 -1.36 19.92 -3.66
N ALA A 241 -2.08 19.03 -4.36
CA ALA A 241 -2.02 18.83 -5.81
C ALA A 241 -0.67 18.37 -6.39
N LYS A 242 0.38 18.17 -5.58
CA LYS A 242 1.65 17.59 -6.05
C LYS A 242 1.66 16.07 -6.02
N SER A 243 2.51 15.48 -6.88
CA SER A 243 2.77 14.05 -6.94
C SER A 243 4.24 13.76 -6.62
N TYR A 244 4.45 12.90 -5.63
CA TYR A 244 5.76 12.43 -5.17
C TYR A 244 5.97 10.98 -5.63
N ALA A 245 7.22 10.61 -5.92
CA ALA A 245 7.59 9.26 -6.29
C ALA A 245 8.60 8.69 -5.28
N LEU A 246 8.37 7.46 -4.83
CA LEU A 246 9.25 6.73 -3.93
C LEU A 246 9.74 5.44 -4.59
N ASP A 247 11.06 5.30 -4.71
CA ASP A 247 11.71 4.12 -5.26
C ASP A 247 11.85 3.03 -4.19
N ALA A 248 11.07 1.97 -4.34
CA ALA A 248 11.13 0.71 -3.62
C ALA A 248 11.31 -0.46 -4.61
N THR A 249 11.96 -0.21 -5.74
CA THR A 249 12.25 -1.22 -6.77
C THR A 249 13.27 -2.24 -6.26
N VAL A 250 13.33 -3.36 -6.99
CA VAL A 250 14.22 -4.48 -6.71
C VAL A 250 14.84 -4.94 -8.03
N VAL A 251 16.09 -5.40 -7.98
CA VAL A 251 16.77 -5.98 -9.14
C VAL A 251 16.44 -7.47 -9.20
N SER A 252 16.03 -7.98 -10.36
CA SER A 252 15.93 -9.42 -10.59
C SER A 252 17.31 -9.99 -10.87
N LEU A 253 17.73 -10.98 -10.09
CA LEU A 253 18.85 -11.86 -10.37
C LEU A 253 18.37 -13.32 -10.44
N ALA A 254 17.09 -13.52 -10.75
CA ALA A 254 16.44 -14.84 -10.85
C ALA A 254 16.32 -15.34 -12.30
N ASP A 255 16.85 -14.58 -13.25
CA ASP A 255 16.74 -14.82 -14.69
C ASP A 255 17.66 -16.00 -15.11
N GLU A 256 17.14 -16.92 -15.93
CA GLU A 256 17.91 -18.10 -16.36
C GLU A 256 19.18 -17.71 -17.14
N GLY A 257 20.32 -18.22 -16.70
CA GLY A 257 21.61 -17.97 -17.36
C GLY A 257 22.30 -16.66 -17.00
N ILE A 258 21.83 -15.93 -15.97
CA ILE A 258 22.57 -14.79 -15.41
C ILE A 258 23.98 -15.26 -14.96
N THR A 259 25.01 -14.47 -15.28
CA THR A 259 26.41 -14.82 -14.99
C THR A 259 26.91 -14.15 -13.71
N TYR A 260 27.95 -14.74 -13.12
CA TYR A 260 28.66 -14.17 -11.96
C TYR A 260 29.03 -12.70 -12.17
N ASP A 261 29.67 -12.38 -13.30
CA ASP A 261 30.09 -11.01 -13.61
C ASP A 261 28.91 -10.06 -13.80
N GLN A 262 27.79 -10.54 -14.37
CA GLN A 262 26.57 -9.73 -14.51
C GLN A 262 25.96 -9.39 -13.15
N ILE A 263 25.92 -10.36 -12.21
CA ILE A 263 25.47 -10.13 -10.83
C ILE A 263 26.35 -9.08 -10.13
N VAL A 264 27.67 -9.19 -10.27
CA VAL A 264 28.62 -8.21 -9.72
C VAL A 264 28.37 -6.82 -10.31
N GLU A 265 28.18 -6.72 -11.63
CA GLU A 265 27.95 -5.46 -12.32
C GLU A 265 26.61 -4.82 -11.92
N ASP A 266 25.53 -5.60 -11.82
CA ASP A 266 24.19 -5.08 -11.51
C ASP A 266 24.08 -4.61 -10.06
N VAL A 267 24.72 -5.31 -9.12
CA VAL A 267 24.85 -4.82 -7.74
C VAL A 267 25.70 -3.54 -7.67
N LYS A 268 26.75 -3.41 -8.49
CA LYS A 268 27.56 -2.19 -8.57
C LYS A 268 26.80 -1.01 -9.17
N LYS A 269 26.01 -1.20 -10.22
CA LYS A 269 25.16 -0.14 -10.81
C LYS A 269 24.24 0.51 -9.77
N GLU A 270 23.68 -0.29 -8.85
CA GLU A 270 22.85 0.24 -7.76
C GLU A 270 23.66 1.10 -6.76
N LEU A 271 24.90 0.70 -6.45
CA LEU A 271 25.82 1.50 -5.62
C LEU A 271 26.28 2.79 -6.31
N ASP A 272 26.60 2.72 -7.61
CA ASP A 272 27.01 3.87 -8.43
C ASP A 272 25.85 4.87 -8.61
N ALA A 273 24.60 4.38 -8.60
CA ALA A 273 23.39 5.20 -8.49
C ALA A 273 23.17 5.82 -7.08
N GLY A 274 24.06 5.55 -6.13
CA GLY A 274 24.03 6.08 -4.77
C GLY A 274 23.02 5.40 -3.83
N LYS A 275 22.46 4.24 -4.20
CA LYS A 275 21.45 3.55 -3.39
C LYS A 275 22.07 2.95 -2.12
N THR A 276 21.39 3.16 -0.99
CA THR A 276 21.71 2.54 0.30
C THR A 276 20.81 1.36 0.64
N TYR A 277 19.74 1.15 -0.12
CA TYR A 277 18.91 -0.05 -0.07
C TYR A 277 19.19 -0.85 -1.34
N ILE A 278 19.76 -2.03 -1.17
CA ILE A 278 20.10 -2.94 -2.26
C ILE A 278 19.14 -4.12 -2.14
N ASN A 279 18.10 -4.13 -2.97
CA ASN A 279 17.01 -5.10 -2.89
C ASN A 279 17.07 -6.03 -4.10
N LEU A 280 17.29 -7.31 -3.86
CA LEU A 280 17.54 -8.31 -4.90
C LEU A 280 16.49 -9.43 -4.80
N ILE A 281 15.89 -9.83 -5.92
CA ILE A 281 15.14 -11.09 -6.05
C ILE A 281 16.09 -12.15 -6.58
N LEU A 282 16.18 -13.28 -5.88
CA LEU A 282 16.96 -14.44 -6.27
C LEU A 282 16.04 -15.62 -6.59
N ALA A 283 16.55 -16.58 -7.37
CA ALA A 283 15.91 -17.89 -7.50
C ALA A 283 15.83 -18.60 -6.11
N PRO A 284 14.84 -19.48 -5.86
CA PRO A 284 14.69 -20.15 -4.56
C PRO A 284 15.92 -20.97 -4.14
N ASP A 285 16.49 -21.71 -5.10
CA ASP A 285 17.63 -22.61 -4.92
C ASP A 285 18.95 -21.96 -5.35
N VAL A 286 19.11 -20.66 -5.02
CA VAL A 286 20.32 -19.89 -5.31
C VAL A 286 21.57 -20.53 -4.71
N ASP A 287 22.63 -20.62 -5.51
CA ASP A 287 23.90 -21.22 -5.13
C ASP A 287 24.82 -20.26 -4.34
N ALA A 288 25.94 -20.80 -3.86
CA ALA A 288 26.92 -20.03 -3.13
C ALA A 288 27.68 -19.03 -4.02
N GLU A 289 27.87 -19.32 -5.31
CA GLU A 289 28.58 -18.45 -6.25
C GLU A 289 27.80 -17.16 -6.52
N THR A 290 26.48 -17.25 -6.66
CA THR A 290 25.58 -16.09 -6.79
C THR A 290 25.63 -15.18 -5.56
N LEU A 291 25.60 -15.76 -4.36
CA LEU A 291 25.68 -15.00 -3.11
C LEU A 291 27.08 -14.40 -2.89
N GLU A 292 28.13 -15.08 -3.34
CA GLU A 292 29.49 -14.52 -3.37
C GLU A 292 29.58 -13.34 -4.36
N ALA A 293 29.04 -13.47 -5.58
CA ALA A 293 28.98 -12.39 -6.57
C ALA A 293 28.30 -11.13 -6.01
N ILE A 294 27.18 -11.28 -5.28
CA ILE A 294 26.51 -10.18 -4.58
C ILE A 294 27.45 -9.55 -3.54
N ASN A 295 28.16 -10.35 -2.74
CA ASN A 295 29.13 -9.83 -1.77
C ASN A 295 30.28 -9.08 -2.48
N ILE A 296 30.81 -9.60 -3.59
CA ILE A 296 31.82 -8.90 -4.42
C ILE A 296 31.29 -7.56 -4.92
N GLY A 297 30.07 -7.53 -5.48
CA GLY A 297 29.43 -6.29 -5.94
C GLY A 297 29.33 -5.23 -4.84
N LEU A 298 29.13 -5.65 -3.59
CA LEU A 298 29.02 -4.77 -2.42
C LEU A 298 30.36 -4.30 -1.83
N LYS A 299 31.53 -4.82 -2.24
CA LYS A 299 32.82 -4.57 -1.58
C LYS A 299 33.26 -3.11 -1.56
N ASP A 300 32.88 -2.33 -2.56
CA ASP A 300 33.27 -0.93 -2.71
C ASP A 300 32.37 0.03 -1.87
N ALA A 301 31.32 -0.49 -1.24
CA ALA A 301 30.41 0.29 -0.40
C ALA A 301 31.03 0.68 0.96
N ARG A 302 30.60 1.83 1.50
CA ARG A 302 31.08 2.36 2.78
C ARG A 302 30.64 1.50 3.97
N ASP A 303 31.56 1.33 4.93
CA ASP A 303 31.30 0.77 6.28
C ASP A 303 29.96 1.28 6.87
N GLY A 304 29.00 0.37 7.07
CA GLY A 304 27.69 0.65 7.65
C GLY A 304 26.74 1.50 6.82
N SER A 305 26.85 1.54 5.49
CA SER A 305 25.91 2.27 4.62
C SER A 305 24.80 1.43 4.00
N ILE A 306 24.94 0.10 3.91
CA ILE A 306 24.06 -0.76 3.09
C ILE A 306 22.99 -1.47 3.90
N ASN A 307 21.75 -1.39 3.42
CA ASN A 307 20.64 -2.24 3.81
C ASN A 307 20.42 -3.24 2.67
N LEU A 308 20.79 -4.50 2.89
CA LEU A 308 20.70 -5.55 1.87
C LEU A 308 19.42 -6.38 2.08
N THR A 309 18.58 -6.51 1.06
CA THR A 309 17.39 -7.38 1.08
C THR A 309 17.55 -8.47 0.02
N LEU A 310 17.50 -9.75 0.42
CA LEU A 310 17.53 -10.89 -0.50
C LEU A 310 16.20 -11.66 -0.44
N ILE A 311 15.37 -11.49 -1.45
CA ILE A 311 14.07 -12.15 -1.61
C ILE A 311 14.28 -13.49 -2.31
N GLY A 312 13.51 -14.52 -1.95
CA GLY A 312 13.60 -15.87 -2.53
C GLY A 312 14.63 -16.80 -1.86
N CYS A 313 15.77 -16.27 -1.45
CA CYS A 313 16.90 -17.01 -0.85
C CYS A 313 16.48 -17.94 0.32
N LYS A 314 16.61 -19.26 0.15
CA LYS A 314 16.23 -20.26 1.19
C LYS A 314 17.34 -20.63 2.16
N LYS A 315 18.59 -20.67 1.69
CA LYS A 315 19.76 -21.06 2.48
C LYS A 315 20.87 -20.02 2.40
N ILE A 316 21.53 -19.74 3.52
CA ILE A 316 22.72 -18.90 3.58
C ILE A 316 23.96 -19.80 3.81
N PRO A 317 24.90 -19.88 2.84
CA PRO A 317 26.13 -20.66 2.97
C PRO A 317 27.09 -20.16 4.06
N TYR A 318 28.03 -21.03 4.43
CA TYR A 318 29.01 -20.78 5.48
C TYR A 318 29.83 -19.52 5.19
N GLY A 319 29.79 -18.55 6.10
CA GLY A 319 30.61 -17.34 6.01
C GLY A 319 30.42 -16.46 4.77
N VAL A 320 29.34 -16.61 3.99
CA VAL A 320 29.19 -15.89 2.71
C VAL A 320 29.14 -14.37 2.86
N PHE A 321 28.64 -13.87 3.99
CA PHE A 321 28.71 -12.45 4.38
C PHE A 321 29.70 -12.20 5.53
N MET A 322 30.73 -13.04 5.70
CA MET A 322 31.74 -12.86 6.73
C MET A 322 32.56 -11.58 6.47
N HIS A 323 32.73 -10.77 7.51
CA HIS A 323 33.41 -9.47 7.49
C HIS A 323 32.81 -8.41 6.54
N CYS A 324 31.53 -8.53 6.15
CA CYS A 324 30.81 -7.53 5.35
C CYS A 324 30.48 -6.27 6.17
N LYS A 325 31.50 -5.45 6.46
CA LYS A 325 31.40 -4.23 7.28
C LYS A 325 30.55 -3.13 6.64
N MET A 326 30.29 -3.16 5.34
CA MET A 326 29.37 -2.24 4.66
C MET A 326 27.91 -2.43 5.09
N LEU A 327 27.54 -3.61 5.62
CA LEU A 327 26.17 -3.89 6.05
C LEU A 327 25.79 -3.11 7.31
N LYS A 328 24.83 -2.20 7.15
CA LYS A 328 24.03 -1.56 8.22
C LYS A 328 22.88 -2.47 8.63
N SER A 329 22.22 -3.09 7.66
CA SER A 329 21.19 -4.09 7.92
C SER A 329 21.16 -5.17 6.84
N ILE A 330 20.61 -6.34 7.19
CA ILE A 330 20.34 -7.42 6.23
C ILE A 330 18.95 -8.00 6.47
N ALA A 331 18.22 -8.25 5.39
CA ALA A 331 16.86 -8.78 5.41
C ALA A 331 16.74 -9.99 4.48
N LEU A 332 16.38 -11.12 5.07
CA LEU A 332 16.30 -12.44 4.44
C LEU A 332 14.90 -13.02 4.66
N PRO A 333 13.83 -12.41 4.12
CA PRO A 333 12.43 -12.73 4.46
C PRO A 333 11.97 -14.15 4.05
N ASP A 334 12.79 -14.87 3.27
CA ASP A 334 12.51 -16.20 2.75
C ASP A 334 13.39 -17.32 3.32
N VAL A 335 14.43 -16.98 4.11
CA VAL A 335 15.43 -17.93 4.58
C VAL A 335 14.87 -18.88 5.64
N THR A 336 15.26 -20.15 5.53
CA THR A 336 14.91 -21.23 6.47
C THR A 336 16.15 -21.90 7.07
N GLU A 337 17.27 -21.94 6.34
CA GLU A 337 18.56 -22.48 6.82
C GLU A 337 19.70 -21.44 6.79
N ILE A 338 20.50 -21.38 7.86
CA ILE A 338 21.71 -20.52 7.92
C ILE A 338 22.90 -21.34 8.43
N GLU A 339 23.97 -21.39 7.63
CA GLU A 339 25.23 -22.04 7.99
C GLU A 339 26.11 -21.17 8.92
N GLY A 340 27.06 -21.79 9.60
CA GLY A 340 27.92 -21.12 10.59
C GLY A 340 28.68 -19.92 10.02
N LYS A 341 29.00 -18.96 10.91
CA LYS A 341 29.69 -17.69 10.61
C LYS A 341 29.06 -16.79 9.52
N ALA A 342 27.85 -17.05 9.06
CA ALA A 342 27.20 -16.33 7.95
C ALA A 342 27.39 -14.80 7.97
N PHE A 343 27.27 -14.15 9.14
CA PHE A 343 27.43 -12.70 9.33
C PHE A 343 28.59 -12.36 10.30
N SER A 344 29.53 -13.27 10.51
CA SER A 344 30.61 -13.11 11.50
C SER A 344 31.49 -11.90 11.15
N GLY A 345 31.76 -11.04 12.14
CA GLY A 345 32.56 -9.84 11.96
C GLY A 345 31.94 -8.71 11.11
N CYS A 346 30.64 -8.75 10.81
CA CYS A 346 29.86 -7.61 10.29
C CYS A 346 29.66 -6.51 11.36
N THR A 347 30.76 -5.88 11.81
CA THR A 347 30.80 -4.99 12.99
C THR A 347 29.97 -3.70 12.89
N ARG A 348 29.34 -3.41 11.75
CA ARG A 348 28.45 -2.25 11.54
C ARG A 348 26.97 -2.61 11.48
N LEU A 349 26.63 -3.90 11.55
CA LEU A 349 25.27 -4.38 11.49
C LEU A 349 24.45 -3.84 12.69
N LYS A 350 23.26 -3.33 12.41
CA LYS A 350 22.32 -2.73 13.39
C LYS A 350 20.93 -3.31 13.33
N LYS A 351 20.54 -3.94 12.22
CA LYS A 351 19.26 -4.63 12.10
C LYS A 351 19.38 -5.90 11.28
N VAL A 352 18.69 -6.96 11.71
CA VAL A 352 18.58 -8.21 10.99
C VAL A 352 17.11 -8.59 10.89
N VAL A 353 16.65 -8.96 9.69
CA VAL A 353 15.31 -9.52 9.47
C VAL A 353 15.48 -10.93 8.91
N LEU A 354 14.95 -11.93 9.61
CA LEU A 354 15.04 -13.34 9.19
C LEU A 354 13.65 -13.90 8.88
N GLY A 355 13.60 -14.91 8.01
CA GLY A 355 12.41 -15.67 7.66
C GLY A 355 11.94 -16.59 8.79
N ASN A 356 11.28 -17.69 8.44
CA ASN A 356 10.93 -18.73 9.41
C ASN A 356 12.04 -19.78 9.45
N LEU A 357 12.97 -19.62 10.39
CA LEU A 357 14.15 -20.48 10.51
C LEU A 357 13.76 -21.86 11.03
N THR A 358 14.16 -22.89 10.29
CA THR A 358 14.04 -24.30 10.70
C THR A 358 15.37 -24.85 11.21
N LYS A 359 16.50 -24.34 10.72
CA LYS A 359 17.84 -24.85 11.04
C LYS A 359 18.90 -23.75 11.03
N VAL A 360 19.73 -23.66 12.08
CA VAL A 360 20.88 -22.73 12.13
C VAL A 360 22.11 -23.41 12.71
N TYR A 361 23.23 -23.42 12.01
CA TYR A 361 24.44 -24.08 12.47
C TYR A 361 25.37 -23.15 13.27
N GLY A 362 26.05 -23.74 14.26
CA GLY A 362 26.99 -23.05 15.15
C GLY A 362 26.34 -22.44 16.40
N ASN A 363 27.17 -22.12 17.39
CA ASN A 363 26.78 -21.44 18.63
C ASN A 363 27.63 -20.20 18.86
N VAL A 364 27.21 -19.34 19.79
CA VAL A 364 28.04 -18.30 20.42
C VAL A 364 29.44 -18.85 20.75
N GLY A 365 30.48 -18.33 20.11
CA GLY A 365 31.87 -18.76 20.32
C GLY A 365 32.24 -20.12 19.71
N LYS A 366 31.36 -20.74 18.92
CA LYS A 366 31.56 -22.01 18.20
C LYS A 366 30.97 -21.94 16.79
N ASN A 367 31.57 -21.12 15.93
CA ASN A 367 31.14 -20.86 14.54
C ASN A 367 29.73 -20.24 14.42
N GLY A 368 29.29 -19.50 15.43
CA GLY A 368 27.96 -18.90 15.47
C GLY A 368 27.77 -17.84 14.38
N ILE A 369 26.53 -17.67 13.94
CA ILE A 369 26.20 -16.82 12.77
C ILE A 369 26.50 -15.33 13.00
N PHE A 370 26.58 -14.88 14.25
CA PHE A 370 26.93 -13.51 14.66
C PHE A 370 28.25 -13.44 15.46
N ASP A 371 29.14 -14.45 15.35
CA ASP A 371 30.43 -14.45 16.06
C ASP A 371 31.23 -13.16 15.75
N GLY A 372 31.65 -12.44 16.80
CA GLY A 372 32.37 -11.17 16.70
C GLY A 372 31.51 -9.92 16.54
N LEU A 373 30.19 -10.01 16.69
CA LEU A 373 29.27 -8.86 16.75
C LEU A 373 28.84 -8.57 18.19
N ASP A 374 28.54 -7.31 18.45
CA ASP A 374 27.82 -6.89 19.66
C ASP A 374 26.31 -6.89 19.38
N THR A 375 25.67 -8.05 19.55
CA THR A 375 24.24 -8.25 19.26
C THR A 375 23.33 -7.40 20.14
N LYS A 376 23.78 -6.96 21.32
CA LYS A 376 23.05 -6.02 22.19
C LYS A 376 22.83 -4.64 21.56
N ASN A 377 23.50 -4.38 20.44
CA ASN A 377 23.37 -3.19 19.61
C ASN A 377 22.62 -3.45 18.28
N ILE A 378 21.99 -4.62 18.12
CA ILE A 378 21.27 -5.07 16.92
C ILE A 378 19.78 -5.29 17.24
N ASP A 379 18.91 -4.72 16.41
CA ASP A 379 17.48 -4.97 16.41
C ASP A 379 17.17 -6.19 15.52
N LEU A 380 16.59 -7.25 16.08
CA LEU A 380 16.22 -8.48 15.36
C LEU A 380 14.72 -8.50 15.06
N VAL A 381 14.35 -8.83 13.83
CA VAL A 381 12.96 -9.07 13.42
C VAL A 381 12.84 -10.50 12.92
N LEU A 382 11.85 -11.23 13.43
CA LEU A 382 11.58 -12.62 13.10
C LEU A 382 10.18 -12.74 12.49
N SER A 383 9.92 -13.83 11.76
CA SER A 383 8.57 -14.19 11.36
C SER A 383 7.66 -14.30 12.60
N LYS A 384 6.39 -13.89 12.48
CA LYS A 384 5.37 -14.17 13.52
C LYS A 384 5.20 -15.68 13.77
N ASP A 385 5.52 -16.49 12.77
CA ASP A 385 5.34 -17.94 12.76
C ASP A 385 6.64 -18.67 13.17
N GLN A 386 7.64 -17.93 13.68
CA GLN A 386 8.91 -18.47 14.16
C GLN A 386 8.67 -19.33 15.42
N LYS A 387 9.12 -20.58 15.37
CA LYS A 387 9.16 -21.49 16.51
C LYS A 387 10.37 -21.21 17.39
N ALA A 388 10.28 -21.55 18.67
CA ALA A 388 11.41 -21.51 19.58
C ALA A 388 12.54 -22.38 19.01
N MET A 389 13.80 -21.98 19.22
CA MET A 389 14.95 -22.69 18.65
C MET A 389 15.63 -23.48 19.76
N ASN A 390 15.61 -24.81 19.67
CA ASN A 390 16.27 -25.71 20.60
C ASN A 390 17.69 -25.99 20.12
N ASP A 391 18.66 -26.08 21.03
CA ASP A 391 20.02 -26.45 20.67
C ASP A 391 20.27 -27.96 20.73
N GLY A 392 21.27 -28.40 19.97
CA GLY A 392 21.66 -29.79 19.89
C GLY A 392 22.70 -30.03 18.79
N GLU A 393 22.58 -31.20 18.16
CA GLU A 393 23.49 -31.63 17.10
C GLU A 393 22.68 -32.09 15.88
N ALA A 394 23.09 -31.65 14.70
CA ALA A 394 22.61 -32.13 13.41
C ALA A 394 23.81 -32.35 12.48
N GLU A 395 23.83 -33.48 11.77
CA GLU A 395 24.91 -33.81 10.80
C GLU A 395 26.33 -33.78 11.43
N GLY A 396 26.48 -34.14 12.71
CA GLY A 396 27.77 -34.11 13.42
C GLY A 396 28.24 -32.69 13.79
N ARG A 397 27.37 -31.68 13.69
CA ARG A 397 27.67 -30.27 13.94
C ARG A 397 26.69 -29.69 14.96
N TYR A 398 27.15 -28.77 15.80
CA TYR A 398 26.26 -28.03 16.69
C TYR A 398 25.23 -27.26 15.86
N CYS A 399 23.96 -27.42 16.20
CA CYS A 399 22.84 -26.91 15.43
C CYS A 399 21.71 -26.47 16.35
N TRP A 400 21.07 -25.37 15.98
CA TRP A 400 19.76 -24.98 16.49
C TRP A 400 18.69 -25.49 15.52
N THR A 401 17.63 -26.09 16.04
CA THR A 401 16.48 -26.56 15.25
C THR A 401 15.18 -25.97 15.79
N ALA A 402 14.25 -25.68 14.89
CA ALA A 402 12.92 -25.22 15.27
C ALA A 402 12.17 -26.26 16.12
N ASP A 403 11.54 -25.81 17.19
CA ASP A 403 10.58 -26.59 17.96
C ASP A 403 9.36 -26.93 17.10
N ILE A 404 8.76 -28.08 17.34
CA ILE A 404 7.62 -28.57 16.56
C ILE A 404 6.32 -27.86 16.98
N ILE A 405 6.23 -27.43 18.24
CA ILE A 405 5.00 -26.95 18.88
C ILE A 405 5.18 -25.50 19.36
N LYS A 406 6.23 -25.22 20.15
CA LYS A 406 6.40 -23.97 20.91
C LYS A 406 6.70 -22.79 19.98
N ASP A 407 5.78 -21.84 19.92
CA ASP A 407 6.04 -20.53 19.29
C ASP A 407 7.12 -19.77 20.06
N TYR A 408 7.95 -19.03 19.32
CA TYR A 408 8.95 -18.16 19.92
C TYR A 408 8.33 -16.85 20.44
N ASP A 409 7.28 -16.34 19.79
CA ASP A 409 6.58 -15.15 20.25
C ASP A 409 6.02 -15.34 21.68
N LEU A 410 6.04 -14.26 22.46
CA LEU A 410 5.74 -14.19 23.89
C LEU A 410 6.49 -15.21 24.81
N SER A 411 7.47 -15.97 24.31
CA SER A 411 8.27 -16.88 25.13
C SER A 411 9.26 -16.15 26.05
N ASP A 412 9.77 -16.83 27.08
CA ASP A 412 10.79 -16.28 28.00
C ASP A 412 12.03 -15.77 27.26
N GLU A 413 12.42 -16.42 26.16
CA GLU A 413 13.52 -15.98 25.31
C GLU A 413 13.17 -14.69 24.56
N HIS A 414 11.97 -14.59 23.98
CA HIS A 414 11.52 -13.36 23.33
C HIS A 414 11.44 -12.18 24.32
N VAL A 415 10.85 -12.39 25.51
CA VAL A 415 10.74 -11.38 26.57
C VAL A 415 12.12 -10.96 27.09
N SER A 416 13.06 -11.89 27.23
CA SER A 416 14.45 -11.61 27.62
C SER A 416 15.36 -11.18 26.46
N LYS A 417 14.80 -11.01 25.24
CA LYS A 417 15.49 -10.59 24.01
C LYS A 417 16.65 -11.52 23.62
N LYS A 418 16.49 -12.82 23.82
CA LYS A 418 17.46 -13.85 23.49
C LYS A 418 17.02 -14.69 22.30
N PHE A 419 17.95 -15.00 21.40
CA PHE A 419 17.71 -15.91 20.28
C PHE A 419 19.02 -16.58 19.87
N LEU A 420 19.01 -17.92 19.70
CA LEU A 420 20.19 -18.72 19.35
C LEU A 420 21.37 -18.51 20.32
N GLY A 421 21.09 -18.30 21.61
CA GLY A 421 22.08 -18.00 22.64
C GLY A 421 22.58 -16.54 22.70
N TYR A 422 22.26 -15.69 21.72
CA TYR A 422 22.64 -14.28 21.69
C TYR A 422 21.59 -13.40 22.37
N GLU A 423 22.01 -12.29 22.98
CA GLU A 423 21.13 -11.25 23.52
C GLU A 423 21.09 -10.04 22.55
N PHE A 424 19.90 -9.53 22.24
CA PHE A 424 19.67 -8.48 21.25
C PHE A 424 19.17 -7.16 21.88
N LYS A 425 19.32 -6.05 21.14
CA LYS A 425 18.81 -4.72 21.55
C LYS A 425 17.29 -4.73 21.73
N SER A 426 16.62 -5.31 20.75
CA SER A 426 15.21 -5.68 20.74
C SER A 426 15.05 -6.91 19.84
N ILE A 427 14.00 -7.67 20.11
CA ILE A 427 13.49 -8.68 19.19
C ILE A 427 12.04 -8.32 18.91
N THR A 428 11.59 -8.50 17.66
CA THR A 428 10.21 -8.28 17.27
C THR A 428 9.74 -9.46 16.43
N CYS A 429 8.94 -10.31 17.05
CA CYS A 429 7.89 -11.05 16.36
C CYS A 429 6.69 -10.10 16.23
N ARG A 430 5.89 -10.19 15.16
CA ARG A 430 4.90 -9.14 14.82
C ARG A 430 4.06 -8.70 16.03
N TYR A 431 4.03 -7.40 16.26
CA TYR A 431 3.07 -6.78 17.18
C TYR A 431 1.64 -7.19 16.81
N LYS A 432 0.84 -7.45 17.84
CA LYS A 432 -0.61 -7.65 17.70
C LYS A 432 -1.21 -6.42 17.01
N PHE A 433 -2.11 -6.65 16.05
CA PHE A 433 -3.18 -5.70 15.80
C PHE A 433 -4.12 -5.76 17.02
N GLU A 434 -4.40 -4.60 17.61
CA GLU A 434 -5.60 -4.38 18.42
C GLU A 434 -6.81 -4.19 17.48
#